data_AF-A0A2H0ZDT3-F1
#
_entry.id   AF-A0A2H0ZDT3-F1
#
_cell.length_a   1.000
_cell.length_b   1.000
_cell.length_c   1.000
_cell.angle_alpha   90.00
_cell.angle_beta   90.00
_cell.angle_gamma   90.00
#
_symmetry.space_group_name_H-M   'P 1'
#
loop_
_entity.id
_entity.type
_entity.pdbx_description
1 polymer ?
#
loop_
_entity_poly.entity_id
_entity_poly.type
_entity_poly.pdbx_seq_one_letter_code
_entity_poly.pdbx_strand_id
1 'polypeptide(L)'
;MNFLRKFIGATPIDEIASIPSGKLFLTRAPFSPKGALECLYNDALIKIKKTTREHYYQLSIIKASQEGELNSESADDENDEDSSEDSSEESGNGDEKVFSIDSSLKFNIYTKSDGSQAISWKDINGDIGDRFEFAIDEDVKYTEVDNFALSLYKCLYEHRYQKSAAGISDIDQLSEFVYDPNTDDEVEEMDKLSRFAMSCANSQDHTS
;
A
#
# COMPACT_ATOMS: atom_id res chain seq x y z
N MET A 1 23.84 -32.60 -0.77
CA MET A 1 24.13 -31.33 -0.07
C MET A 1 22.81 -30.60 0.09
N ASN A 2 22.35 -30.40 1.32
CA ASN A 2 21.12 -29.67 1.65
C ASN A 2 21.42 -28.86 2.90
N PHE A 3 21.76 -27.59 2.74
CA PHE A 3 21.88 -26.66 3.85
C PHE A 3 21.18 -25.37 3.45
N LEU A 4 20.06 -25.12 4.14
CA LEU A 4 19.38 -23.84 4.42
C LEU A 4 17.84 -24.01 4.42
N ARG A 5 17.38 -24.94 5.25
CA ARG A 5 16.03 -24.92 5.82
C ARG A 5 16.21 -24.72 7.31
N LYS A 6 16.20 -23.47 7.79
CA LYS A 6 15.92 -23.09 9.20
C LYS A 6 16.15 -21.58 9.41
N PHE A 7 15.09 -20.82 9.25
CA PHE A 7 14.73 -19.78 10.21
C PHE A 7 13.25 -19.97 10.55
N ILE A 8 13.01 -20.69 11.65
CA ILE A 8 11.71 -20.78 12.29
C ILE A 8 11.83 -19.99 13.58
N GLY A 9 10.91 -19.06 13.81
CA GLY A 9 10.29 -18.95 15.14
C GLY A 9 10.69 -17.77 16.01
N ALA A 10 10.47 -16.55 15.54
CA ALA A 10 9.81 -15.52 16.35
C ALA A 10 9.17 -14.53 15.37
N THR A 11 7.86 -14.66 15.14
CA THR A 11 7.10 -13.49 14.68
C THR A 11 7.35 -12.41 15.73
N PRO A 12 7.73 -11.17 15.34
CA PRO A 12 7.74 -10.05 16.28
C PRO A 12 6.43 -10.09 17.08
N ILE A 13 6.48 -9.82 18.38
CA ILE A 13 5.33 -9.97 19.30
C ILE A 13 4.06 -9.26 18.77
N ASP A 14 4.27 -8.26 17.92
CA ASP A 14 3.25 -7.40 17.37
C ASP A 14 2.88 -7.69 15.90
N GLU A 15 3.48 -8.68 15.23
CA GLU A 15 3.12 -9.05 13.84
C GLU A 15 1.86 -9.94 13.80
N ILE A 16 0.85 -9.54 13.01
CA ILE A 16 -0.42 -10.26 12.85
C ILE A 16 -0.40 -11.15 11.62
N ALA A 17 0.02 -10.58 10.48
CA ALA A 17 0.12 -11.27 9.21
C ALA A 17 1.15 -10.56 8.33
N SER A 18 1.74 -11.28 7.38
CA SER A 18 2.69 -10.72 6.42
C SER A 18 2.62 -11.45 5.09
N ILE A 19 2.97 -10.74 4.02
CA ILE A 19 3.27 -11.30 2.70
C ILE A 19 4.75 -10.99 2.42
N PRO A 20 5.57 -12.02 2.14
CA PRO A 20 7.02 -11.90 2.21
C PRO A 20 7.68 -11.27 0.99
N SER A 21 7.00 -11.22 -0.16
CA SER A 21 7.57 -10.76 -1.43
C SER A 21 6.54 -10.06 -2.30
N GLY A 22 6.98 -8.99 -2.95
CA GLY A 22 6.16 -8.20 -3.86
C GLY A 22 6.78 -6.84 -4.16
N LYS A 23 5.98 -5.99 -4.80
CA LYS A 23 6.38 -4.67 -5.29
C LYS A 23 5.36 -3.63 -4.88
N LEU A 24 5.83 -2.46 -4.45
CA LEU A 24 4.96 -1.34 -4.13
C LEU A 24 4.92 -0.36 -5.29
N PHE A 25 3.72 -0.05 -5.75
CA PHE A 25 3.44 0.97 -6.74
C PHE A 25 2.54 2.06 -6.16
N LEU A 26 2.68 3.27 -6.71
CA LEU A 26 1.70 4.35 -6.60
C LEU A 26 1.03 4.49 -7.97
N THR A 27 -0.27 4.24 -8.01
CA THR A 27 -1.11 4.46 -9.18
C THR A 27 -1.77 5.82 -9.05
N ARG A 28 -1.56 6.67 -10.06
CA ARG A 28 -2.16 8.00 -10.11
C ARG A 28 -3.48 7.96 -10.86
N ALA A 29 -4.35 8.93 -10.60
CA ALA A 29 -5.55 9.10 -11.40
C ALA A 29 -5.20 9.24 -12.91
N PRO A 30 -5.99 8.66 -13.84
CA PRO A 30 -5.67 8.62 -15.27
C PRO A 30 -5.44 9.99 -15.94
N PHE A 31 -5.95 11.06 -15.34
CA PHE A 31 -5.85 12.44 -15.83
C PHE A 31 -4.79 13.26 -15.10
N SER A 32 -4.03 12.64 -14.19
CA SER A 32 -2.92 13.30 -13.54
C SER A 32 -1.85 13.66 -14.58
N PRO A 33 -1.28 14.88 -14.55
CA PRO A 33 -0.15 15.24 -15.40
C PRO A 33 1.13 14.49 -15.00
N LYS A 34 1.15 13.87 -13.81
CA LYS A 34 2.21 12.98 -13.32
C LYS A 34 2.00 11.59 -13.91
N GLY A 35 3.08 10.83 -14.16
CA GLY A 35 3.00 9.50 -14.76
C GLY A 35 2.02 8.57 -14.04
N ALA A 36 1.25 7.78 -14.81
CA ALA A 36 0.10 7.02 -14.30
C ALA A 36 0.47 5.92 -13.28
N LEU A 37 1.71 5.42 -13.31
CA LEU A 37 2.17 4.35 -12.45
C LEU A 37 3.64 4.59 -12.08
N GLU A 38 3.91 4.66 -10.78
CA GLU A 38 5.23 4.85 -10.21
C GLU A 38 5.61 3.62 -9.37
N CYS A 39 6.75 3.00 -9.64
CA CYS A 39 7.27 1.90 -8.82
C CYS A 39 8.07 2.48 -7.67
N LEU A 40 7.55 2.38 -6.44
CA LEU A 40 8.19 2.87 -5.23
C LEU A 40 9.22 1.86 -4.71
N TYR A 41 8.85 0.58 -4.62
CA TYR A 41 9.72 -0.50 -4.17
C TYR A 41 9.69 -1.67 -5.15
N ASN A 42 10.86 -2.03 -5.68
CA ASN A 42 11.04 -3.14 -6.63
C ASN A 42 11.10 -4.52 -5.95
N ASP A 43 11.37 -4.53 -4.64
CA ASP A 43 11.36 -5.71 -3.78
C ASP A 43 10.97 -5.22 -2.39
N ALA A 44 9.85 -5.73 -1.88
CA ALA A 44 9.29 -5.34 -0.62
C ALA A 44 8.46 -6.46 0.00
N LEU A 45 8.28 -6.36 1.31
CA LEU A 45 7.33 -7.16 2.06
C LEU A 45 6.27 -6.25 2.67
N ILE A 46 5.08 -6.80 2.91
CA ILE A 46 3.97 -6.08 3.55
C ILE A 46 3.55 -6.80 4.83
N LYS A 47 3.31 -6.05 5.90
CA LYS A 47 3.01 -6.57 7.23
C LYS A 47 1.86 -5.82 7.89
N ILE A 48 1.08 -6.54 8.67
CA ILE A 48 0.12 -5.98 9.62
C ILE A 48 0.73 -6.07 11.02
N LYS A 49 0.80 -4.94 11.72
CA LYS A 49 1.35 -4.82 13.07
C LYS A 49 0.31 -4.29 14.05
N LYS A 50 0.37 -4.79 15.29
CA LYS A 50 -0.31 -4.19 16.44
C LYS A 50 0.33 -2.85 16.78
N THR A 51 -0.48 -1.93 17.27
CA THR A 51 0.01 -0.73 17.94
C THR A 51 -0.07 -0.90 19.45
N THR A 52 0.40 0.09 20.20
CA THR A 52 0.22 0.16 21.66
C THR A 52 -1.24 0.42 22.08
N ARG A 53 -2.11 0.79 21.13
CA ARG A 53 -3.54 1.02 21.37
C ARG A 53 -4.36 -0.18 20.90
N GLU A 54 -5.23 -0.66 21.78
CA GLU A 54 -6.15 -1.77 21.48
C GLU A 54 -7.06 -1.42 20.30
N HIS A 55 -7.24 -2.37 19.38
CA HIS A 55 -8.01 -2.19 18.14
C HIS A 55 -7.47 -1.12 17.17
N TYR A 56 -6.20 -0.72 17.31
CA TYR A 56 -5.50 0.10 16.32
C TYR A 56 -4.32 -0.68 15.77
N TYR A 57 -4.22 -0.69 14.44
CA TYR A 57 -3.29 -1.51 13.68
C TYR A 57 -2.58 -0.66 12.63
N GLN A 58 -1.42 -1.15 12.21
CA GLN A 58 -0.63 -0.53 11.15
C GLN A 58 -0.37 -1.52 10.04
N LEU A 59 -0.41 -1.01 8.81
CA LEU A 59 0.10 -1.66 7.63
C LEU A 59 1.50 -1.09 7.36
N SER A 60 2.51 -1.94 7.24
CA SER A 60 3.87 -1.53 6.97
C SER A 60 4.42 -2.22 5.75
N ILE A 61 5.01 -1.43 4.86
CA ILE A 61 5.65 -1.91 3.64
C ILE A 61 7.13 -1.64 3.81
N ILE A 62 7.92 -2.70 3.79
CA ILE A 62 9.36 -2.64 4.05
C ILE A 62 10.07 -3.03 2.76
N LYS A 63 10.88 -2.12 2.24
CA LYS A 63 11.76 -2.36 1.10
C LYS A 63 12.82 -3.40 1.50
N ALA A 64 13.01 -4.41 0.66
CA ALA A 64 14.11 -5.33 0.84
C ALA A 64 15.42 -4.63 0.48
N SER A 65 16.33 -4.49 1.45
CA SER A 65 17.70 -4.08 1.16
C SER A 65 18.42 -5.27 0.53
N GLN A 66 18.88 -5.13 -0.71
CA GLN A 66 19.74 -6.13 -1.32
C GLN A 66 21.09 -6.09 -0.59
N GLU A 67 21.36 -7.06 0.29
CA GLU A 67 22.67 -7.26 0.91
C GLU A 67 23.70 -7.54 -0.20
N GLY A 68 24.29 -6.47 -0.75
CA GLY A 68 25.14 -6.50 -1.93
C GLY A 68 25.91 -5.22 -2.23
N GLU A 69 25.68 -4.11 -1.51
CA GLU A 69 26.58 -2.94 -1.54
C GLU A 69 27.40 -2.87 -0.25
N LEU A 70 28.30 -3.84 -0.08
CA LEU A 70 29.47 -3.61 0.77
C LEU A 70 30.50 -2.81 -0.03
N ASN A 71 30.72 -1.57 0.41
CA ASN A 71 31.81 -0.64 0.08
C ASN A 71 31.81 0.05 -1.29
N SER A 72 31.57 1.36 -1.33
CA SER A 72 32.63 2.39 -1.42
C SER A 72 32.09 3.74 -1.90
N GLU A 73 31.91 4.71 -1.00
CA GLU A 73 32.45 6.08 -1.11
C GLU A 73 31.96 6.87 0.11
N SER A 74 32.76 6.95 1.17
CA SER A 74 33.89 7.87 1.37
C SER A 74 33.44 9.16 2.03
N ALA A 75 34.13 9.44 3.13
CA ALA A 75 34.08 10.69 3.87
C ALA A 75 34.45 11.91 3.00
N ASP A 76 34.04 13.08 3.49
CA ASP A 76 34.44 14.45 3.12
C ASP A 76 34.05 14.96 1.72
N ASP A 77 33.15 15.94 1.66
CA ASP A 77 33.60 17.32 1.46
C ASP A 77 32.52 18.33 1.92
N GLU A 78 32.99 19.40 2.56
CA GLU A 78 32.24 20.59 2.95
C GLU A 78 31.98 21.45 1.70
N ASN A 79 30.73 21.76 1.33
CA ASN A 79 30.29 23.14 1.01
C ASN A 79 28.89 23.28 0.42
N ASP A 80 28.29 24.37 0.89
CA ASP A 80 27.38 25.32 0.27
C ASP A 80 25.89 25.01 0.06
N GLU A 81 25.15 25.94 0.67
CA GLU A 81 23.74 26.26 0.59
C GLU A 81 23.31 26.53 -0.87
N ASP A 82 22.23 25.90 -1.34
CA ASP A 82 21.05 26.64 -1.81
C ASP A 82 19.89 25.71 -2.25
N SER A 83 18.73 25.97 -1.65
CA SER A 83 17.40 25.92 -2.28
C SER A 83 16.85 24.60 -2.87
N SER A 84 16.00 23.91 -2.10
CA SER A 84 14.55 23.92 -2.34
C SER A 84 13.80 23.13 -1.26
N GLU A 85 13.09 23.88 -0.43
CA GLU A 85 12.10 23.40 0.53
C GLU A 85 10.84 22.94 -0.21
N ASP A 86 10.75 21.67 -0.60
CA ASP A 86 9.47 20.98 -0.78
C ASP A 86 9.68 19.47 -0.87
N SER A 87 9.70 18.81 0.29
CA SER A 87 9.32 17.40 0.44
C SER A 87 9.17 17.15 1.93
N SER A 88 7.91 17.12 2.34
CA SER A 88 7.42 16.65 3.63
C SER A 88 8.34 15.63 4.30
N GLU A 89 8.78 16.01 5.50
CA GLU A 89 9.57 15.25 6.44
C GLU A 89 8.85 13.95 6.86
N GLU A 90 8.85 12.92 6.01
CA GLU A 90 8.53 11.54 6.41
C GLU A 90 9.77 10.98 7.12
N SER A 91 9.90 11.32 8.40
CA SER A 91 10.90 10.75 9.31
C SER A 91 10.63 9.25 9.53
N GLY A 92 11.09 8.42 8.60
CA GLY A 92 11.30 7.00 8.73
C GLY A 92 12.46 6.64 7.81
N ASN A 93 13.33 5.69 8.19
CA ASN A 93 14.32 5.13 7.26
C ASN A 93 13.62 4.94 5.91
N GLY A 94 14.18 5.46 4.81
CA GLY A 94 13.54 5.45 3.48
C GLY A 94 13.14 4.05 2.94
N ASP A 95 13.43 3.03 3.73
CA ASP A 95 13.12 1.62 3.53
C ASP A 95 11.77 1.17 4.15
N GLU A 96 11.05 1.99 4.93
CA GLU A 96 9.74 1.60 5.49
C GLU A 96 8.66 2.68 5.29
N LYS A 97 7.50 2.25 4.78
CA LYS A 97 6.25 3.04 4.73
C LYS A 97 5.22 2.47 5.68
N VAL A 98 4.55 3.34 6.45
CA VAL A 98 3.59 2.93 7.49
C VAL A 98 2.26 3.65 7.30
N PHE A 99 1.17 2.88 7.31
CA PHE A 99 -0.20 3.36 7.19
C PHE A 99 -1.02 2.90 8.40
N SER A 100 -1.92 3.74 8.91
CA SER A 100 -2.88 3.32 9.93
C SER A 100 -4.01 2.53 9.27
N ILE A 101 -4.35 1.36 9.79
CA ILE A 101 -5.44 0.56 9.21
C ILE A 101 -6.78 1.11 9.70
N ASP A 102 -7.50 1.74 8.78
CA ASP A 102 -8.85 2.24 8.99
C ASP A 102 -9.68 2.14 7.70
N SER A 103 -11.00 2.28 7.81
CA SER A 103 -11.93 2.09 6.69
C SER A 103 -11.80 3.14 5.58
N SER A 104 -11.19 4.29 5.84
CA SER A 104 -10.97 5.33 4.83
C SER A 104 -9.94 4.93 3.76
N LEU A 105 -9.06 3.97 4.09
CA LEU A 105 -8.10 3.41 3.13
C LEU A 105 -8.73 2.56 2.04
N LYS A 106 -9.99 2.11 2.20
CA LYS A 106 -10.75 1.40 1.15
C LYS A 106 -9.96 0.26 0.53
N PHE A 107 -9.55 -0.71 1.34
CA PHE A 107 -8.72 -1.83 0.90
C PHE A 107 -9.44 -2.75 -0.10
N ASN A 108 -8.77 -3.04 -1.21
CA ASN A 108 -9.23 -3.98 -2.22
C ASN A 108 -8.14 -5.01 -2.52
N ILE A 109 -8.50 -6.29 -2.41
CA ILE A 109 -7.63 -7.44 -2.66
C ILE A 109 -8.22 -8.17 -3.86
N TYR A 110 -7.43 -8.33 -4.91
CA TYR A 110 -7.95 -8.81 -6.19
C TYR A 110 -6.91 -9.60 -6.99
N THR A 111 -7.39 -10.40 -7.94
CA THR A 111 -6.56 -11.12 -8.90
C THR A 111 -6.58 -10.37 -10.24
N LYS A 112 -5.39 -10.08 -10.78
CA LYS A 112 -5.20 -9.43 -12.07
C LYS A 112 -5.50 -10.39 -13.22
N SER A 113 -5.61 -9.83 -14.43
CA SER A 113 -5.88 -10.61 -15.65
C SER A 113 -4.79 -11.64 -15.98
N ASP A 114 -3.57 -11.42 -15.51
CA ASP A 114 -2.44 -12.35 -15.66
C ASP A 114 -2.39 -13.45 -14.59
N GLY A 115 -3.32 -13.42 -13.62
CA GLY A 115 -3.37 -14.35 -12.50
C GLY A 115 -2.49 -13.98 -11.31
N SER A 116 -1.79 -12.84 -11.33
CA SER A 116 -1.11 -12.31 -10.14
C SER A 116 -2.11 -11.70 -9.16
N GLN A 117 -1.77 -11.68 -7.86
CA GLN A 117 -2.61 -11.08 -6.83
C GLN A 117 -2.06 -9.70 -6.43
N ALA A 118 -2.95 -8.79 -6.03
CA ALA A 118 -2.56 -7.48 -5.54
C ALA A 118 -3.47 -6.99 -4.42
N ILE A 119 -2.91 -6.10 -3.59
CA ILE A 119 -3.60 -5.38 -2.53
C ILE A 119 -3.48 -3.90 -2.84
N SER A 120 -4.61 -3.20 -2.95
CA SER A 120 -4.62 -1.76 -3.19
C SER A 120 -5.36 -1.00 -2.10
N TRP A 121 -4.91 0.21 -1.82
CA TRP A 121 -5.56 1.13 -0.87
C TRP A 121 -5.40 2.57 -1.30
N LYS A 122 -6.31 3.42 -0.84
CA LYS A 122 -6.33 4.85 -1.14
C LYS A 122 -5.14 5.55 -0.51
N ASP A 123 -4.51 6.44 -1.27
CA ASP A 123 -3.59 7.41 -0.70
C ASP A 123 -4.39 8.58 -0.12
N ILE A 124 -4.55 8.59 1.21
CA ILE A 124 -5.31 9.64 1.92
C ILE A 124 -4.62 11.00 1.90
N ASN A 125 -3.31 11.03 1.65
CA ASN A 125 -2.51 12.25 1.63
C ASN A 125 -2.15 12.67 0.19
N GLY A 126 -2.48 11.84 -0.81
CA GLY A 126 -2.19 12.06 -2.22
C GLY A 126 -3.28 12.83 -2.97
N ASP A 127 -3.14 12.86 -4.30
CA ASP A 127 -4.13 13.48 -5.18
C ASP A 127 -5.41 12.62 -5.25
N ILE A 128 -6.55 13.23 -5.62
CA ILE A 128 -7.82 12.48 -5.74
C ILE A 128 -7.67 11.35 -6.75
N GLY A 129 -7.93 10.12 -6.30
CA GLY A 129 -7.82 8.91 -7.12
C GLY A 129 -6.46 8.22 -7.02
N ASP A 130 -5.50 8.79 -6.30
CA ASP A 130 -4.22 8.14 -6.04
C ASP A 130 -4.42 6.94 -5.11
N ARG A 131 -3.77 5.83 -5.48
CA ARG A 131 -3.83 4.56 -4.73
C ARG A 131 -2.47 3.91 -4.69
N PHE A 132 -2.12 3.35 -3.54
CA PHE A 132 -1.03 2.41 -3.44
C PHE A 132 -1.49 1.04 -3.91
N GLU A 133 -0.56 0.30 -4.52
CA GLU A 133 -0.75 -1.09 -4.89
C GLU A 133 0.47 -1.91 -4.51
N PHE A 134 0.25 -2.94 -3.70
CA PHE A 134 1.22 -3.99 -3.46
C PHE A 134 0.94 -5.16 -4.40
N ALA A 135 1.74 -5.30 -5.44
CA ALA A 135 1.70 -6.43 -6.37
C ALA A 135 2.46 -7.61 -5.76
N ILE A 136 1.79 -8.74 -5.60
CA ILE A 136 2.33 -9.93 -4.92
C ILE A 136 3.05 -10.79 -5.95
N ASP A 137 4.26 -11.24 -5.59
CA ASP A 137 5.05 -12.11 -6.46
C ASP A 137 4.42 -13.51 -6.60
N GLU A 138 4.65 -14.16 -7.74
CA GLU A 138 4.01 -15.43 -8.14
C GLU A 138 4.36 -16.62 -7.23
N ASP A 139 5.43 -16.51 -6.43
CA ASP A 139 5.87 -17.55 -5.51
C ASP A 139 5.09 -17.56 -4.18
N VAL A 140 4.36 -16.48 -3.88
CA VAL A 140 3.46 -16.39 -2.73
C VAL A 140 2.16 -17.15 -3.04
N LYS A 141 1.74 -18.01 -2.12
CA LYS A 141 0.53 -18.82 -2.31
C LYS A 141 -0.73 -18.00 -2.09
N TYR A 142 -1.76 -18.29 -2.88
CA TYR A 142 -3.11 -17.75 -2.70
C TYR A 142 -3.64 -17.86 -1.27
N THR A 143 -3.41 -19.00 -0.60
CA THR A 143 -3.82 -19.19 0.79
C THR A 143 -3.13 -18.24 1.77
N GLU A 144 -1.90 -17.81 1.48
CA GLU A 144 -1.18 -16.83 2.30
C GLU A 144 -1.81 -15.44 2.13
N VAL A 145 -2.19 -15.09 0.90
CA VAL A 145 -2.92 -13.86 0.57
C VAL A 145 -4.32 -13.86 1.22
N ASP A 146 -5.05 -14.99 1.17
CA ASP A 146 -6.37 -15.13 1.80
C ASP A 146 -6.30 -14.95 3.33
N ASN A 147 -5.28 -15.54 3.96
CA ASN A 147 -5.06 -15.37 5.40
C ASN A 147 -4.69 -13.92 5.77
N PHE A 148 -3.91 -13.26 4.91
CA PHE A 148 -3.60 -11.85 5.06
C PHE A 148 -4.86 -10.99 4.93
N ALA A 149 -5.69 -11.26 3.92
CA ALA A 149 -6.98 -10.59 3.70
C ALA A 149 -7.90 -10.71 4.91
N LEU A 150 -8.11 -11.94 5.39
CA LEU A 150 -8.92 -12.19 6.59
C LEU A 150 -8.38 -11.42 7.81
N SER A 151 -7.06 -11.39 7.99
CA SER A 151 -6.42 -10.66 9.09
C SER A 151 -6.62 -9.14 8.97
N LEU A 152 -6.49 -8.60 7.76
CA LEU A 152 -6.72 -7.19 7.47
C LEU A 152 -8.17 -6.79 7.78
N TYR A 153 -9.14 -7.55 7.29
CA TYR A 153 -10.55 -7.23 7.51
C TYR A 153 -10.97 -7.41 8.97
N LYS A 154 -10.36 -8.35 9.70
CA LYS A 154 -10.51 -8.41 11.16
C LYS A 154 -10.00 -7.14 11.82
N CYS A 155 -8.81 -6.66 11.44
CA CYS A 155 -8.26 -5.42 11.99
C CYS A 155 -9.21 -4.22 11.75
N LEU A 156 -9.81 -4.14 10.56
CA LEU A 156 -10.81 -3.12 10.23
C LEU A 156 -12.09 -3.24 11.06
N TYR A 157 -12.61 -4.47 11.24
CA TYR A 157 -13.75 -4.74 12.13
C TYR A 157 -13.45 -4.29 13.57
N GLU A 158 -12.31 -4.70 14.11
CA GLU A 158 -11.95 -4.36 15.47
C GLU A 158 -11.80 -2.85 15.64
N HIS A 159 -11.16 -2.18 14.69
CA HIS A 159 -11.04 -0.72 14.68
C HIS A 159 -12.41 -0.03 14.60
N ARG A 160 -13.30 -0.50 13.72
CA ARG A 160 -14.63 0.10 13.49
C ARG A 160 -15.55 -0.06 14.71
N TYR A 161 -15.58 -1.24 15.32
CA TYR A 161 -16.52 -1.57 16.39
C TYR A 161 -15.93 -1.52 17.79
N GLN A 162 -14.61 -1.36 17.90
CA GLN A 162 -13.87 -1.41 19.17
C GLN A 162 -14.16 -2.72 19.93
N LYS A 163 -14.16 -3.85 19.20
CA LYS A 163 -14.47 -5.20 19.70
C LYS A 163 -13.58 -6.23 19.03
N SER A 164 -13.16 -7.24 19.79
CA SER A 164 -12.37 -8.34 19.24
C SER A 164 -13.08 -9.13 18.14
N ALA A 165 -12.33 -9.52 17.12
CA ALA A 165 -12.71 -10.34 15.97
C ALA A 165 -12.24 -11.81 16.10
N ALA A 166 -11.80 -12.25 17.29
CA ALA A 166 -11.23 -13.58 17.50
C ALA A 166 -12.16 -14.74 17.10
N GLY A 167 -13.48 -14.54 17.19
CA GLY A 167 -14.49 -15.54 16.81
C GLY A 167 -14.86 -15.55 15.32
N ILE A 168 -14.36 -14.60 14.53
CA ILE A 168 -14.67 -14.50 13.10
C ILE A 168 -13.68 -15.41 12.34
N SER A 169 -14.16 -16.39 11.60
CA SER A 169 -13.32 -17.28 10.77
C SER A 169 -13.64 -17.19 9.29
N ASP A 170 -14.80 -16.63 8.97
CA ASP A 170 -15.33 -16.52 7.61
C ASP A 170 -15.19 -15.08 7.12
N ILE A 171 -14.62 -14.91 5.93
CA ILE A 171 -14.41 -13.60 5.32
C ILE A 171 -15.73 -12.95 4.91
N ASP A 172 -16.78 -13.75 4.63
CA ASP A 172 -18.10 -13.25 4.23
C ASP A 172 -18.75 -12.41 5.34
N GLN A 173 -18.42 -12.70 6.61
CA GLN A 173 -18.86 -11.92 7.78
C GLN A 173 -18.19 -10.53 7.86
N LEU A 174 -17.18 -10.27 7.04
CA LEU A 174 -16.41 -9.04 6.98
C LEU A 174 -16.57 -8.32 5.64
N SER A 175 -17.56 -8.73 4.84
CA SER A 175 -17.83 -8.19 3.49
C SER A 175 -18.04 -6.68 3.45
N GLU A 176 -18.47 -6.04 4.55
CA GLU A 176 -18.62 -4.58 4.63
C GLU A 176 -17.30 -3.80 4.51
N PHE A 177 -16.16 -4.47 4.71
CA PHE A 177 -14.83 -3.87 4.61
C PHE A 177 -14.16 -4.11 3.25
N VAL A 178 -14.79 -4.90 2.38
CA VAL A 178 -14.30 -5.17 1.03
C VAL A 178 -14.69 -3.99 0.15
N TYR A 179 -13.71 -3.25 -0.35
CA TYR A 179 -13.92 -2.17 -1.32
C TYR A 179 -14.05 -2.74 -2.73
N ASP A 180 -15.13 -2.40 -3.44
CA ASP A 180 -15.28 -2.72 -4.86
C ASP A 180 -15.24 -1.42 -5.68
N PRO A 181 -14.16 -1.19 -6.45
CA PRO A 181 -14.01 0.04 -7.22
C PRO A 181 -15.12 0.24 -8.26
N ASN A 182 -15.89 -0.77 -8.65
CA ASN A 182 -16.94 -0.62 -9.66
C ASN A 182 -18.29 -0.18 -9.10
N THR A 183 -18.50 -0.32 -7.80
CA THR A 183 -19.79 -0.03 -7.14
C THR A 183 -19.72 1.16 -6.20
N ASP A 184 -18.53 1.58 -5.81
CA ASP A 184 -18.34 2.70 -4.90
C ASP A 184 -18.23 4.05 -5.64
N ASP A 185 -18.81 5.10 -5.03
CA ASP A 185 -19.04 6.44 -5.61
C ASP A 185 -17.77 7.17 -6.13
N GLU A 186 -16.56 6.66 -5.89
CA GLU A 186 -15.31 7.26 -6.37
C GLU A 186 -15.23 7.26 -7.90
N VAL A 187 -15.86 6.28 -8.59
CA VAL A 187 -15.90 6.27 -10.05
C VAL A 187 -16.72 7.43 -10.59
N GLU A 188 -17.86 7.75 -9.96
CA GLU A 188 -18.67 8.89 -10.38
C GLU A 188 -17.96 10.23 -10.15
N GLU A 189 -17.27 10.36 -9.02
CA GLU A 189 -16.51 11.58 -8.71
C GLU A 189 -15.33 11.77 -9.68
N MET A 190 -14.62 10.69 -9.98
CA MET A 190 -13.54 10.68 -10.97
C MET A 190 -14.06 10.95 -12.39
N ASP A 191 -15.22 10.41 -12.76
CA ASP A 191 -15.87 10.66 -14.04
C ASP A 191 -16.33 12.13 -14.17
N LYS A 192 -16.89 12.72 -13.10
CA LYS A 192 -17.22 14.17 -13.05
C LYS A 192 -15.97 15.04 -13.23
N LEU A 193 -14.88 14.72 -12.51
CA LEU A 193 -13.61 15.43 -12.63
C LEU A 193 -13.02 15.30 -14.04
N SER A 194 -13.11 14.12 -14.64
CA SER A 194 -12.64 13.89 -16.02
C SER A 194 -13.39 14.75 -17.05
N ARG A 195 -14.72 14.82 -16.94
CA ARG A 195 -15.56 15.65 -17.82
C ARG A 195 -15.24 17.13 -17.65
N PHE A 196 -15.02 17.56 -16.42
CA PHE A 196 -14.62 18.94 -16.12
C PHE A 196 -13.25 19.28 -16.74
N ALA A 197 -12.25 18.43 -16.55
CA ALA A 197 -10.91 18.61 -17.12
C ALA A 197 -10.94 18.68 -18.67
N MET A 198 -11.70 17.78 -19.32
CA MET A 198 -11.88 17.80 -20.78
C MET A 198 -12.61 19.06 -21.26
N SER A 199 -13.60 19.56 -20.52
CA SER A 199 -14.30 20.80 -20.85
C SER A 199 -13.38 22.03 -20.78
N CYS A 200 -12.46 22.06 -19.81
CA CYS A 200 -11.49 23.15 -19.66
C CYS A 200 -10.45 23.14 -20.80
N ALA A 201 -9.97 21.96 -21.21
CA ALA A 201 -9.04 21.82 -22.33
C ALA A 201 -9.65 22.30 -23.66
N ASN A 202 -10.88 21.86 -23.98
CA ASN A 202 -11.55 22.27 -25.23
C ASN A 202 -11.91 23.77 -25.30
N SER A 203 -12.02 24.45 -24.15
CA SER A 203 -12.32 25.88 -24.11
C SER A 203 -11.12 26.76 -24.43
N GLN A 204 -9.89 26.23 -24.37
CA GLN A 204 -8.66 26.96 -24.68
C GLN A 204 -8.32 26.97 -26.18
N ASP A 205 -8.85 26.01 -26.96
CA ASP A 205 -8.60 25.89 -28.41
C ASP A 205 -9.46 26.82 -29.28
N HIS A 206 -10.46 27.49 -28.72
CA HIS A 206 -11.39 28.37 -29.48
C HIS A 206 -11.12 29.88 -29.35
N THR A 207 -10.00 30.29 -28.72
CA THR A 207 -9.59 31.70 -28.57
C THR A 207 -8.33 32.06 -29.37
N SER A 208 -8.15 31.49 -30.57
CA SER A 208 -7.14 31.94 -31.55
C SER A 208 -7.77 32.45 -32.84
#